data_AF-A0A924XX88-F1
#
_entry.id   AF-A0A924XX88-F1
#
_cell.length_a   1.000
_cell.length_b   1.000
_cell.length_c   1.000
_cell.angle_alpha   90.00
_cell.angle_beta   90.00
_cell.angle_gamma   90.00
#
_symmetry.space_group_name_H-M   'P 1'
#
loop_
_entity.id
_entity.type
_entity.pdbx_description
1 polymer ?
#
loop_
_entity_poly.entity_id
_entity_poly.type
_entity_poly.pdbx_seq_one_letter_code
_entity_poly.pdbx_strand_id
1 'polypeptide(L)'
;MSEDLAQAGGDAARPSARADLYGGAFWIVLGGAIAVGSWNMDRLERMGVSFFTAPGLVPGILGLLLIVCGAVLSARALRDGALGTAQRAPVLLEAGTLRRAGLTLLLTLGFALALVGHGLPFPVAAAAYLFFQIVVLQYPERKAKNEVGRGLLVAALVAVGAAAVVSTLFQEVFLVRLP
;
A
#
# COMPACT_ATOMS: atom_id res chain seq x y z
N MET A 1 -17.38 -6.07 32.81
CA MET A 1 -15.97 -6.32 33.18
C MET A 1 -15.18 -7.06 32.09
N SER A 2 -15.80 -7.91 31.26
CA SER A 2 -15.16 -8.49 30.06
C SER A 2 -15.11 -7.53 28.85
N GLU A 3 -16.11 -6.65 28.70
CA GLU A 3 -16.15 -5.66 27.62
C GLU A 3 -15.10 -4.55 27.79
N ASP A 4 -14.87 -4.06 29.01
CA ASP A 4 -13.83 -3.06 29.31
C ASP A 4 -12.40 -3.55 29.00
N LEU A 5 -12.12 -4.85 29.20
CA LEU A 5 -10.81 -5.45 28.89
C LEU A 5 -10.61 -5.60 27.37
N ALA A 6 -11.69 -5.84 26.61
CA ALA A 6 -11.66 -5.87 25.16
C ALA A 6 -11.51 -4.46 24.55
N GLN A 7 -12.16 -3.45 25.15
CA GLN A 7 -12.01 -2.04 24.77
C GLN A 7 -10.61 -1.49 25.09
N ALA A 8 -10.05 -1.85 26.25
CA ALA A 8 -8.68 -1.46 26.63
C ALA A 8 -7.62 -2.05 25.68
N GLY A 9 -7.81 -3.28 25.19
CA GLY A 9 -6.94 -3.89 24.18
C GLY A 9 -7.09 -3.30 22.78
N GLY A 10 -8.29 -2.84 22.41
CA GLY A 10 -8.57 -2.21 21.12
C GLY A 10 -8.08 -0.77 20.99
N ASP A 11 -8.01 -0.04 22.11
CA ASP A 11 -7.52 1.35 22.15
C ASP A 11 -6.00 1.46 22.25
N ALA A 12 -5.31 0.43 22.76
CA ALA A 12 -3.84 0.41 22.86
C ALA A 12 -3.13 0.25 21.51
N ALA A 13 -3.80 -0.29 20.49
CA ALA A 13 -3.20 -0.63 19.19
C ALA A 13 -3.39 0.44 18.10
N ARG A 14 -4.12 1.54 18.38
CA ARG A 14 -4.41 2.57 17.38
C ARG A 14 -3.33 3.65 17.38
N PRO A 15 -2.79 4.03 16.21
CA PRO A 15 -1.90 5.19 16.10
C PRO A 15 -2.56 6.45 16.68
N SER A 16 -1.74 7.34 17.25
CA SER A 16 -2.26 8.60 17.79
C SER A 16 -2.92 9.44 16.69
N ALA A 17 -3.98 10.18 17.01
CA ALA A 17 -4.69 11.02 16.04
C ALA A 17 -3.76 12.04 15.34
N ARG A 18 -2.73 12.57 16.02
CA ARG A 18 -1.72 13.41 15.36
C ARG A 18 -0.84 12.66 14.38
N ALA A 19 -0.47 11.41 14.66
CA ALA A 19 0.30 10.60 13.72
C ALA A 19 -0.50 10.35 12.43
N ASP A 20 -1.81 10.08 12.56
CA ASP A 20 -2.71 9.96 11.41
C ASP A 20 -2.84 11.29 10.65
N LEU A 21 -2.90 12.43 11.35
CA LEU A 21 -2.95 13.75 10.72
C LEU A 21 -1.66 14.08 9.95
N TYR A 22 -0.49 13.89 10.57
CA TYR A 22 0.80 14.15 9.92
C TYR A 22 1.05 13.17 8.77
N GLY A 23 0.72 11.89 8.96
CA GLY A 23 0.80 10.89 7.90
C GLY A 23 -0.12 11.22 6.74
N GLY A 24 -1.37 11.57 7.01
CA GLY A 24 -2.33 11.99 6.00
C GLY A 24 -1.88 13.24 5.24
N ALA A 25 -1.40 14.27 5.94
CA ALA A 25 -0.86 15.48 5.35
C ALA A 25 0.36 15.19 4.46
N PHE A 26 1.27 14.33 4.92
CA PHE A 26 2.42 13.89 4.13
C PHE A 26 1.98 13.21 2.83
N TRP A 27 1.02 12.27 2.89
CA TRP A 27 0.52 11.57 1.71
C TRP A 27 -0.22 12.49 0.74
N ILE A 28 -0.91 13.53 1.23
CA ILE A 28 -1.51 14.57 0.37
C ILE A 28 -0.43 15.33 -0.39
N VAL A 29 0.61 15.81 0.31
CA VAL A 29 1.70 16.58 -0.31
C VAL A 29 2.44 15.71 -1.33
N LEU A 30 2.78 14.47 -0.96
CA LEU A 30 3.48 13.55 -1.84
C LEU A 30 2.61 13.16 -3.06
N GLY A 31 1.34 12.87 -2.85
CA GLY A 31 0.40 12.57 -3.93
C GLY A 31 0.21 13.76 -4.88
N GLY A 32 0.16 14.99 -4.34
CA GLY A 32 0.15 16.22 -5.10
C GLY A 32 1.41 16.42 -5.95
N ALA A 33 2.59 16.19 -5.36
CA ALA A 33 3.86 16.25 -6.08
C ALA A 33 3.90 15.23 -7.24
N ILE A 34 3.43 14.00 -7.01
CA ILE A 34 3.34 12.96 -8.04
C ILE A 34 2.35 13.37 -9.14
N ALA A 35 1.18 13.90 -8.78
CA ALA A 35 0.17 14.33 -9.75
C ALA A 35 0.68 15.50 -10.62
N VAL A 36 1.37 16.47 -10.02
CA VAL A 36 2.01 17.58 -10.74
C VAL A 36 3.15 17.07 -11.64
N GLY A 37 4.02 16.19 -11.12
CA GLY A 37 5.07 15.58 -11.92
C GLY A 37 4.52 14.80 -13.12
N SER A 38 3.43 14.08 -12.91
CA SER A 38 2.70 13.35 -13.95
C SER A 38 2.05 14.27 -14.98
N TRP A 39 1.56 15.44 -14.54
CA TRP A 39 0.99 16.46 -15.42
C TRP A 39 2.04 17.11 -16.32
N ASN A 40 3.25 17.30 -15.79
CA ASN A 40 4.38 17.89 -16.52
C ASN A 40 5.05 16.91 -17.50
N MET A 41 4.65 15.63 -17.52
CA MET A 41 5.16 14.69 -18.51
C MET A 41 4.53 14.94 -19.87
N ASP A 42 5.37 14.93 -20.91
CA ASP A 42 4.93 15.16 -22.27
C ASP A 42 3.85 14.17 -22.69
N ARG A 43 2.71 14.72 -23.11
CA ARG A 43 1.65 13.97 -23.76
C ARG A 43 2.03 13.85 -25.22
N LEU A 44 2.31 12.63 -25.66
CA LEU A 44 2.64 12.28 -27.05
C LEU A 44 1.45 12.50 -28.03
N GLU A 45 0.45 13.30 -27.64
CA GLU A 45 -0.77 13.65 -28.38
C GLU A 45 -0.43 14.35 -29.71
N ARG A 46 0.71 15.06 -29.79
CA ARG A 46 1.21 15.66 -31.04
C ARG A 46 1.63 14.63 -32.09
N MET A 47 1.77 13.35 -31.72
CA MET A 47 2.12 12.23 -32.60
C MET A 47 0.94 11.30 -32.91
N GLY A 48 -0.30 11.69 -32.55
CA GLY A 48 -1.51 10.91 -32.86
C GLY A 48 -1.68 9.64 -32.02
N VAL A 49 -0.98 9.53 -30.88
CA VAL A 49 -1.05 8.36 -29.99
C VAL A 49 -2.21 8.51 -29.00
N SER A 50 -2.87 7.41 -28.65
CA SER A 50 -4.02 7.39 -27.71
C SER A 50 -3.65 7.90 -26.31
N PHE A 51 -4.59 8.59 -25.63
CA PHE A 51 -4.40 9.12 -24.27
C PHE A 51 -3.94 8.07 -23.24
N PHE A 52 -4.32 6.81 -23.41
CA PHE A 52 -4.03 5.73 -22.47
C PHE A 52 -2.56 5.31 -22.40
N THR A 53 -1.74 5.73 -23.37
CA THR A 53 -0.30 5.45 -23.37
C THR A 53 0.53 6.62 -22.83
N ALA A 54 -0.10 7.68 -22.31
CA ALA A 54 0.62 8.81 -21.74
C ALA A 54 1.42 8.34 -20.51
N PRO A 55 2.75 8.59 -20.44
CA PRO A 55 3.60 8.08 -19.36
C PRO A 55 3.18 8.61 -17.98
N GLY A 56 2.58 9.80 -17.93
CA GLY A 56 2.04 10.39 -16.70
C GLY A 56 0.69 9.82 -16.23
N LEU A 57 0.00 8.98 -17.00
CA LEU A 57 -1.37 8.57 -16.66
C LEU A 57 -1.42 7.71 -15.40
N VAL A 58 -0.68 6.61 -15.38
CA VAL A 58 -0.60 5.68 -14.23
C VAL A 58 -0.13 6.38 -12.97
N PRO A 59 1.03 7.07 -12.95
CA PRO A 59 1.48 7.77 -11.75
C PRO A 59 0.52 8.89 -11.33
N GLY A 60 -0.13 9.58 -12.27
CA GLY A 60 -1.12 10.62 -11.98
C GLY A 60 -2.35 10.08 -11.23
N ILE A 61 -2.91 8.96 -11.69
CA ILE A 61 -4.04 8.29 -11.01
C ILE A 61 -3.62 7.86 -9.59
N LEU A 62 -2.44 7.25 -9.44
CA LEU A 62 -1.93 6.85 -8.12
C LEU A 62 -1.72 8.05 -7.19
N GLY A 63 -1.19 9.16 -7.71
CA GLY A 63 -1.04 10.41 -6.95
C GLY A 63 -2.37 10.96 -6.46
N LEU A 64 -3.41 10.95 -7.31
CA LEU A 64 -4.76 11.36 -6.92
C LEU A 64 -5.36 10.44 -5.84
N LEU A 65 -5.20 9.12 -5.97
CA LEU A 65 -5.65 8.17 -4.95
C LEU A 65 -4.94 8.38 -3.61
N LEU A 66 -3.63 8.69 -3.62
CA LEU A 66 -2.89 9.04 -2.42
C LEU A 66 -3.43 10.31 -1.75
N ILE A 67 -3.77 11.34 -2.52
CA ILE A 67 -4.41 12.56 -2.00
C ILE A 67 -5.74 12.22 -1.32
N VAL A 68 -6.58 11.41 -1.98
CA VAL A 68 -7.88 10.99 -1.42
C VAL A 68 -7.68 10.23 -0.11
N CYS A 69 -6.81 9.22 -0.10
CA CYS A 69 -6.51 8.45 1.12
C CYS A 69 -5.95 9.34 2.24
N GLY A 70 -5.01 10.23 1.93
CA GLY A 70 -4.44 11.17 2.89
C GLY A 70 -5.48 12.16 3.44
N ALA A 71 -6.42 12.61 2.60
CA ALA A 71 -7.53 13.45 3.01
C ALA A 71 -8.49 12.71 3.94
N VAL A 72 -8.83 11.45 3.65
CA VAL A 72 -9.66 10.63 4.53
C VAL A 72 -8.97 10.42 5.89
N LEU A 73 -7.67 10.11 5.92
CA LEU A 73 -6.90 9.96 7.15
C LEU A 73 -6.87 11.25 7.96
N SER A 74 -6.61 12.38 7.31
CA SER A 74 -6.57 13.71 7.95
C SER A 74 -7.94 14.11 8.50
N ALA A 75 -9.01 13.90 7.72
CA ALA A 75 -10.38 14.19 8.15
C ALA A 75 -10.79 13.32 9.34
N ARG A 76 -10.42 12.03 9.34
CA ARG A 76 -10.64 11.14 10.49
C ARG A 76 -9.88 11.61 11.72
N ALA A 77 -8.60 11.95 11.58
CA ALA A 77 -7.77 12.46 12.67
C ALA A 77 -8.32 13.76 13.29
N LEU A 78 -8.83 14.68 12.47
CA LEU A 78 -9.45 15.91 12.93
C LEU A 78 -10.75 15.63 13.71
N ARG A 79 -11.57 14.69 13.25
CA ARG A 79 -12.78 14.23 13.98
C ARG A 79 -12.41 13.58 15.32
N ASP A 80 -11.28 12.87 15.36
CA ASP A 80 -10.75 12.23 16.57
C ASP A 80 -9.99 13.21 17.49
N GLY A 81 -10.04 14.52 17.21
CA GLY A 81 -9.51 15.55 18.10
C GLY A 81 -7.99 15.71 18.04
N ALA A 82 -7.34 15.45 16.90
CA ALA A 82 -5.88 15.57 16.76
C ALA A 82 -5.28 16.93 17.19
N LEU A 83 -6.07 18.01 17.15
CA LEU A 83 -5.68 19.36 17.56
C LEU A 83 -5.96 19.66 19.04
N GLY A 84 -6.61 18.74 19.76
CA GLY A 84 -6.92 18.86 21.18
C GLY A 84 -5.71 18.60 22.09
N THR A 85 -5.90 18.90 23.37
CA THR A 85 -4.93 18.65 24.45
C THR A 85 -5.01 17.23 25.01
N ALA A 86 -6.16 16.56 24.84
CA ALA A 86 -6.37 15.16 25.20
C ALA A 86 -5.74 14.25 24.15
N GLN A 87 -4.44 14.00 24.31
CA GLN A 87 -3.68 13.16 23.40
C GLN A 87 -3.54 11.75 23.96
N ARG A 88 -3.81 10.71 23.14
CA ARG A 88 -3.34 9.36 23.47
C ARG A 88 -1.82 9.34 23.49
N ALA A 89 -1.25 8.61 24.45
CA ALA A 89 0.19 8.42 24.53
C ALA A 89 0.74 7.90 23.19
N PRO A 90 1.91 8.38 22.73
CA PRO A 90 2.53 7.85 21.54
C PRO A 90 2.77 6.36 21.74
N VAL A 91 2.32 5.54 20.78
CA VAL A 91 2.67 4.12 20.75
C VAL A 91 4.19 4.05 20.58
N LEU A 92 4.89 3.60 21.61
CA LEU A 92 6.32 3.34 21.52
C LEU A 92 6.54 2.32 20.40
N LEU A 93 7.53 2.53 19.52
CA LEU A 93 7.81 1.59 18.44
C LEU A 93 8.18 0.21 19.03
N GLU A 94 7.20 -0.66 19.16
CA GLU A 94 7.40 -2.02 19.62
C GLU A 94 8.31 -2.76 18.62
N ALA A 95 9.19 -3.62 19.15
CA ALA A 95 10.10 -4.42 18.33
C ALA A 95 9.35 -5.25 17.28
N GLY A 96 8.11 -5.70 17.58
CA GLY A 96 7.24 -6.38 16.65
C GLY A 96 6.85 -5.51 15.44
N THR A 97 6.48 -4.25 15.67
CA THR A 97 6.12 -3.28 14.63
C THR A 97 7.33 -2.94 13.77
N LEU A 98 8.48 -2.66 14.38
CA LEU A 98 9.74 -2.42 13.67
C LEU A 98 10.16 -3.60 12.80
N ARG A 99 10.05 -4.83 13.32
CA ARG A 99 10.34 -6.04 12.56
C ARG A 99 9.41 -6.21 11.36
N ARG A 100 8.10 -5.99 11.52
CA ARG A 100 7.14 -6.06 10.40
C ARG A 100 7.41 -4.99 9.35
N ALA A 101 7.72 -3.76 9.77
CA ALA A 101 8.10 -2.69 8.87
C ALA A 101 9.40 -3.03 8.11
N GLY A 102 10.42 -3.54 8.82
CA GLY A 102 11.67 -3.99 8.21
C GLY A 102 11.50 -5.13 7.23
N LEU A 103 10.66 -6.14 7.54
CA LEU A 103 10.30 -7.21 6.61
C LEU A 103 9.57 -6.67 5.38
N THR A 104 8.63 -5.74 5.58
CA THR A 104 7.91 -5.11 4.47
C THR A 104 8.88 -4.39 3.55
N LEU A 105 9.73 -3.55 4.11
CA LEU A 105 10.75 -2.82 3.36
C LEU A 105 11.69 -3.76 2.62
N LEU A 106 12.19 -4.81 3.29
CA LEU A 106 13.10 -5.79 2.70
C LEU A 106 12.46 -6.54 1.54
N LEU A 107 11.22 -7.01 1.68
CA LEU A 107 10.52 -7.70 0.59
C LEU A 107 10.21 -6.75 -0.57
N THR A 108 9.77 -5.51 -0.29
CA THR A 108 9.50 -4.51 -1.33
C THR A 108 10.77 -4.15 -2.10
N LEU A 109 11.89 -3.92 -1.41
CA LEU A 109 13.18 -3.66 -2.05
C LEU A 109 13.69 -4.88 -2.80
N GLY A 110 13.55 -6.09 -2.25
CA GLY A 110 13.91 -7.33 -2.92
C GLY A 110 13.14 -7.51 -4.23
N PHE A 111 11.83 -7.24 -4.23
CA PHE A 111 11.05 -7.25 -5.47
C PHE A 111 11.52 -6.19 -6.46
N ALA A 112 11.61 -4.94 -6.03
CA ALA A 112 11.94 -3.80 -6.90
C ALA A 112 13.35 -3.88 -7.50
N LEU A 113 14.33 -4.34 -6.71
CA LEU A 113 15.74 -4.35 -7.11
C LEU A 113 16.19 -5.68 -7.70
N ALA A 114 15.65 -6.81 -7.24
CA ALA A 114 16.14 -8.13 -7.63
C ALA A 114 15.21 -8.89 -8.58
N LEU A 115 13.92 -8.58 -8.64
CA LEU A 115 12.97 -9.32 -9.47
C LEU A 115 12.56 -8.55 -10.74
N VAL A 116 12.42 -7.23 -10.64
CA VAL A 116 12.09 -6.38 -11.78
C VAL A 116 13.30 -6.30 -12.72
N GLY A 117 13.16 -6.77 -13.96
CA GLY A 117 14.15 -6.62 -15.02
C GLY A 117 15.21 -7.73 -15.12
N HIS A 118 15.19 -8.74 -14.25
CA HIS A 118 16.17 -9.84 -14.25
C HIS A 118 15.69 -11.13 -14.97
N GLY A 119 14.74 -11.01 -15.90
CA GLY A 119 14.35 -12.09 -16.83
C GLY A 119 13.18 -12.97 -16.39
N LEU A 120 12.53 -12.69 -15.25
CA LEU A 120 11.27 -13.34 -14.88
C LEU A 120 10.07 -12.63 -15.54
N PRO A 121 9.06 -13.38 -16.01
CA PRO A 121 7.82 -12.79 -16.49
C PRO A 121 7.17 -11.95 -15.39
N PHE A 122 6.78 -10.70 -15.71
CA PHE A 122 6.16 -9.80 -14.73
C PHE A 122 5.04 -10.42 -13.89
N PRO A 123 4.03 -11.15 -14.45
CA PRO A 123 2.95 -11.71 -13.64
C PRO A 123 3.45 -12.71 -12.59
N VAL A 124 4.49 -13.49 -12.92
CA VAL A 124 5.08 -14.46 -12.00
C VAL A 124 5.80 -13.74 -10.87
N ALA A 125 6.59 -12.72 -11.20
CA ALA A 125 7.30 -11.90 -10.22
C ALA A 125 6.31 -11.18 -9.28
N ALA A 126 5.26 -10.57 -9.81
CA ALA A 126 4.24 -9.86 -9.04
C ALA A 126 3.44 -10.82 -8.13
N ALA A 127 3.02 -11.98 -8.65
CA ALA A 127 2.32 -12.99 -7.86
C ALA A 127 3.22 -13.53 -6.73
N ALA A 128 4.49 -13.83 -7.02
CA ALA A 128 5.44 -14.29 -6.00
C ALA A 128 5.63 -13.22 -4.91
N TYR A 129 5.87 -11.96 -5.30
CA TYR A 129 6.00 -10.86 -4.35
C TYR A 129 4.78 -10.73 -3.44
N LEU A 130 3.57 -10.63 -4.00
CA LEU A 130 2.34 -10.50 -3.22
C LEU A 130 2.10 -11.71 -2.31
N PHE A 131 2.36 -12.91 -2.80
CA PHE A 131 2.23 -14.13 -2.02
C PHE A 131 3.17 -14.12 -0.81
N PHE A 132 4.47 -13.91 -1.02
CA PHE A 132 5.44 -13.86 0.09
C PHE A 132 5.14 -12.70 1.04
N GLN A 133 4.74 -11.54 0.53
CA GLN A 133 4.36 -10.39 1.35
C GLN A 133 3.22 -10.74 2.31
N ILE A 134 2.13 -11.32 1.79
CA ILE A 134 0.97 -11.71 2.59
C ILE A 134 1.34 -12.82 3.57
N VAL A 135 2.01 -13.87 3.11
CA VAL A 135 2.36 -15.03 3.94
C VAL A 135 3.30 -14.62 5.06
N VAL A 136 4.41 -13.94 4.77
CA VAL A 136 5.40 -13.55 5.79
C VAL A 136 4.80 -12.63 6.84
N LEU A 137 3.99 -11.64 6.43
CA LEU A 137 3.40 -10.68 7.36
C LEU A 137 2.23 -11.24 8.17
N GLN A 138 1.44 -12.17 7.61
CA GLN A 138 0.27 -12.73 8.29
C GLN A 138 0.57 -14.07 8.99
N TYR A 139 1.75 -14.66 8.78
CA TYR A 139 2.10 -15.95 9.36
C TYR A 139 1.92 -16.01 10.90
N PRO A 140 2.40 -15.04 11.70
CA PRO A 140 2.23 -15.10 13.16
C PRO A 140 0.76 -15.09 13.59
N GLU A 141 -0.05 -14.20 12.99
CA GLU A 141 -1.47 -14.06 13.29
C GLU A 141 -2.28 -15.30 12.88
N ARG A 142 -1.97 -15.88 11.72
CA ARG A 142 -2.66 -17.07 11.21
C ARG A 142 -2.23 -18.35 11.91
N LYS A 143 -0.98 -18.45 12.34
CA LYS A 143 -0.49 -19.55 13.18
C LYS A 143 -1.19 -19.55 14.53
N ALA A 144 -1.34 -18.38 15.16
CA ALA A 144 -2.07 -18.26 16.42
C ALA A 144 -3.54 -18.70 16.30
N LYS A 145 -4.16 -18.51 15.14
CA LYS A 145 -5.53 -18.93 14.83
C LYS A 145 -5.65 -20.37 14.30
N ASN A 146 -4.54 -21.10 14.11
CA ASN A 146 -4.50 -22.41 13.43
C ASN A 146 -5.10 -22.42 12.01
N GLU A 147 -5.05 -21.29 11.30
CA GLU A 147 -5.63 -21.13 9.97
C GLU A 147 -4.57 -20.97 8.87
N VAL A 148 -3.37 -21.54 9.07
CA VAL A 148 -2.24 -21.37 8.16
C VAL A 148 -2.59 -21.88 6.75
N GLY A 149 -3.24 -23.04 6.64
CA GLY A 149 -3.65 -23.60 5.35
C GLY A 149 -4.64 -22.70 4.58
N ARG A 150 -5.71 -22.23 5.26
CA ARG A 150 -6.64 -21.25 4.69
C ARG A 150 -5.95 -19.96 4.31
N GLY A 151 -4.97 -19.54 5.11
CA GLY A 151 -4.14 -18.37 4.84
C GLY A 151 -3.31 -18.46 3.57
N LEU A 152 -2.63 -19.59 3.38
CA LEU A 152 -1.85 -19.85 2.17
C LEU A 152 -2.75 -19.85 0.94
N LEU A 153 -3.93 -20.48 1.03
CA LEU A 153 -4.88 -20.52 -0.08
C LEU A 153 -5.41 -19.13 -0.42
N VAL A 154 -5.84 -18.34 0.57
CA VAL A 154 -6.30 -16.96 0.34
C VAL A 154 -5.16 -16.09 -0.21
N ALA A 155 -3.94 -16.23 0.31
CA ALA A 155 -2.78 -15.50 -0.18
C ALA A 155 -2.47 -15.84 -1.65
N ALA A 156 -2.54 -17.12 -2.02
CA ALA A 156 -2.33 -17.58 -3.39
C ALA A 156 -3.41 -17.01 -4.33
N LEU A 157 -4.69 -17.08 -3.94
CA LEU A 157 -5.79 -16.54 -4.75
C LEU A 157 -5.67 -15.03 -4.95
N VAL A 158 -5.38 -14.28 -3.88
CA VAL A 158 -5.18 -12.82 -3.97
C VAL A 158 -3.97 -12.48 -4.83
N ALA A 159 -2.85 -13.18 -4.65
CA ALA A 159 -1.63 -12.94 -5.39
C ALA A 159 -1.80 -13.20 -6.89
N VAL A 160 -2.38 -14.35 -7.26
CA VAL A 160 -2.63 -14.70 -8.66
C VAL A 160 -3.67 -13.78 -9.28
N GLY A 161 -4.78 -13.52 -8.58
CA GLY A 161 -5.84 -12.64 -9.07
C GLY A 161 -5.35 -11.21 -9.28
N ALA A 162 -4.64 -10.64 -8.30
CA ALA A 162 -4.08 -9.30 -8.41
C ALA A 162 -3.01 -9.22 -9.51
N ALA A 163 -2.10 -10.19 -9.60
CA ALA A 163 -1.09 -10.21 -10.65
C ALA A 163 -1.72 -10.30 -12.05
N ALA A 164 -2.74 -11.13 -12.23
CA ALA A 164 -3.49 -11.22 -13.48
C ALA A 164 -4.17 -9.89 -13.84
N VAL A 165 -4.93 -9.31 -12.91
CA VAL A 165 -5.62 -8.02 -13.12
C VAL A 165 -4.64 -6.92 -13.47
N VAL A 166 -3.54 -6.79 -12.71
CA VAL A 166 -2.51 -5.77 -12.99
C VAL A 166 -1.88 -6.01 -14.35
N SER A 167 -1.56 -7.26 -14.71
CA SER A 167 -0.94 -7.57 -16.00
C SER A 167 -1.88 -7.25 -17.17
N THR A 168 -3.16 -7.62 -17.07
CA THR A 168 -4.18 -7.29 -18.08
C THR A 168 -4.39 -5.79 -18.19
N LEU A 169 -4.45 -5.05 -17.08
CA LEU A 169 -4.56 -3.58 -17.13
C LEU A 169 -3.35 -2.96 -17.86
N PHE A 170 -2.15 -3.44 -17.56
CA PHE A 170 -0.94 -2.92 -18.22
C PHE A 170 -0.91 -3.26 -19.69
N GLN A 171 -1.24 -4.49 -20.08
CA GLN A 171 -1.18 -4.95 -21.47
C GLN A 171 -2.33 -4.42 -22.33
N GLU A 172 -3.55 -4.42 -21.81
CA GLU A 172 -4.76 -4.13 -22.60
C GLU A 172 -5.22 -2.67 -22.46
N VAL A 173 -5.09 -2.07 -21.27
CA VAL A 173 -5.52 -0.69 -21.04
C VAL A 173 -4.36 0.29 -21.29
N PHE A 174 -3.20 0.03 -20.70
CA PHE A 174 -2.04 0.91 -20.82
C PHE A 174 -1.12 0.55 -22.00
N LEU A 175 -1.41 -0.55 -22.72
CA LEU A 175 -0.64 -1.02 -23.89
C LEU A 175 0.88 -1.18 -23.61
N VAL A 176 1.23 -1.44 -22.36
CA VAL A 176 2.61 -1.65 -21.91
C VAL A 176 2.99 -3.11 -22.14
N ARG A 177 4.07 -3.31 -22.91
CA ARG A 177 4.69 -4.63 -23.08
C ARG A 177 5.44 -4.99 -21.80
N LEU A 178 4.91 -5.96 -21.07
CA LEU A 178 5.59 -6.54 -19.93
C LEU A 178 6.53 -7.67 -20.41
N PRO A 179 7.77 -7.76 -19.90
CA PRO A 179 8.68 -8.87 -20.18
C PRO A 179 8.22 -10.18 -19.52
#